data_AF-A0A432KCR6-F1
#
_entry.id   AF-A0A432KCR6-F1
#
_cell.length_a   1.000
_cell.length_b   1.000
_cell.length_c   1.000
_cell.angle_alpha   90.00
_cell.angle_beta   90.00
_cell.angle_gamma   90.00
#
_symmetry.space_group_name_H-M   'P 1'
#
loop_
_entity.id
_entity.type
_entity.pdbx_description
1 polymer ?
#
loop_
_entity_poly.entity_id
_entity_poly.type
_entity_poly.pdbx_seq_one_letter_code
_entity_poly.pdbx_strand_id
1 'polypeptide(L)'
;MFFQFTPKTESNQFLKTNLRIVIQDDLGNIQEGATVTLYGSNEDYRKSENPVADSQVTDKKGRVTFKDLEPKVYHVHAEKGKMNNNNLGVQTDTLEGGKLNKVAIVIQ
;
A
#
# COMPACT_ATOMS: atom_id res chain seq x y z
N MET A 1 -50.23 14.16 16.39
CA MET A 1 -49.23 14.60 15.41
C MET A 1 -48.09 13.60 15.48
N PHE A 2 -47.99 12.68 14.53
CA PHE A 2 -47.00 11.60 14.56
C PHE A 2 -45.86 11.97 13.62
N PHE A 3 -44.66 12.17 14.16
CA PHE A 3 -43.45 12.37 13.36
C PHE A 3 -43.01 11.00 12.83
N GLN A 4 -43.13 10.80 11.51
CA GLN A 4 -42.49 9.70 10.83
C GLN A 4 -41.00 10.04 10.67
N PHE A 5 -40.15 9.32 11.40
CA PHE A 5 -38.73 9.26 11.08
C PHE A 5 -38.56 8.34 9.86
N THR A 6 -38.26 8.93 8.71
CA THR A 6 -37.72 8.17 7.58
C THR A 6 -36.21 8.01 7.80
N PRO A 7 -35.68 6.78 7.98
CA PRO A 7 -34.24 6.59 8.01
C PRO A 7 -33.69 7.02 6.65
N LYS A 8 -32.83 8.03 6.64
CA LYS A 8 -32.02 8.42 5.49
C LYS A 8 -31.16 7.21 5.16
N THR A 9 -31.46 6.51 4.07
CA THR A 9 -30.61 5.45 3.53
C THR A 9 -29.23 6.04 3.31
N GLU A 10 -28.30 5.80 4.23
CA GLU A 10 -26.90 6.12 4.01
C GLU A 10 -26.48 5.29 2.80
N SER A 11 -26.16 5.99 1.71
CA SER A 11 -25.49 5.40 0.56
C SER A 11 -24.40 4.49 1.10
N ASN A 12 -24.46 3.21 0.76
CA ASN A 12 -23.41 2.25 1.05
C ASN A 12 -22.14 2.75 0.35
N GLN A 13 -21.41 3.65 1.00
CA GLN A 13 -20.12 4.16 0.57
C GLN A 13 -19.22 2.94 0.66
N PHE A 14 -19.13 2.18 -0.44
CA PHE A 14 -18.20 1.07 -0.57
C PHE A 14 -16.83 1.63 -0.24
N LEU A 15 -16.39 1.42 1.00
CA LEU A 15 -15.10 1.88 1.45
C LEU A 15 -14.08 1.25 0.52
N LYS A 16 -13.16 2.06 0.00
CA LYS A 16 -12.15 1.58 -0.93
C LYS A 16 -11.05 0.89 -0.13
N THR A 17 -10.63 -0.27 -0.60
CA THR A 17 -9.43 -0.95 -0.08
C THR A 17 -8.22 -0.14 -0.50
N ASN A 18 -7.44 0.32 0.48
CA ASN A 18 -6.23 1.10 0.24
C ASN A 18 -5.07 0.44 0.98
N LEU A 19 -3.86 0.61 0.48
CA LEU A 19 -2.63 0.16 1.11
C LEU A 19 -1.71 1.34 1.34
N ARG A 20 -1.39 1.62 2.60
CA ARG A 20 -0.34 2.57 2.98
C ARG A 20 0.93 1.82 3.34
N ILE A 21 2.00 2.21 2.68
CA ILE A 21 3.32 1.65 2.86
C ILE A 21 4.20 2.71 3.52
N VAL A 22 4.90 2.34 4.58
CA VAL A 22 5.91 3.17 5.24
C VAL A 22 7.28 2.57 4.96
N ILE A 23 8.21 3.36 4.43
CA ILE A 23 9.58 2.91 4.17
C ILE A 23 10.48 3.38 5.31
N GLN A 24 11.28 2.44 5.83
CA GLN A 24 12.28 2.68 6.86
C GLN A 24 13.59 1.96 6.53
N ASP A 25 14.70 2.38 7.13
CA ASP A 25 15.97 1.63 7.08
C ASP A 25 16.05 0.57 8.20
N ASP A 26 17.17 -0.15 8.26
CA ASP A 26 17.49 -1.17 9.25
C ASP A 26 17.55 -0.64 10.70
N LEU A 27 17.79 0.66 10.86
CA LEU A 27 17.76 1.37 12.14
C LEU A 27 16.37 1.89 12.52
N GLY A 28 15.37 1.72 11.64
CA GLY A 28 14.00 2.19 11.84
C GLY A 28 13.79 3.66 11.48
N ASN A 29 14.74 4.32 10.82
CA ASN A 29 14.56 5.70 10.35
C ASN A 29 13.69 5.72 9.10
N ILE A 30 12.73 6.64 9.11
CA ILE A 30 11.82 6.87 8.00
C ILE A 30 12.57 7.40 6.77
N GLN A 31 12.28 6.82 5.61
CA GLN A 31 12.93 7.17 4.34
C GLN A 31 11.99 7.97 3.44
N GLU A 32 12.18 9.30 3.39
CA GLU A 32 11.60 10.17 2.35
C GLU A 32 12.33 9.95 1.01
N GLY A 33 11.64 10.16 -0.12
CA GLY A 33 12.22 10.06 -1.46
C GLY A 33 12.53 8.63 -1.95
N ALA A 34 12.09 7.58 -1.27
CA ALA A 34 12.17 6.22 -1.77
C ALA A 34 11.11 5.97 -2.86
N THR A 35 11.49 5.27 -3.91
CA THR A 35 10.57 4.80 -4.96
C THR A 35 9.94 3.49 -4.52
N VAL A 36 8.63 3.38 -4.63
CA VAL A 36 7.86 2.20 -4.25
C VAL A 36 7.01 1.75 -5.43
N THR A 37 7.17 0.48 -5.80
CA THR A 37 6.40 -0.19 -6.84
C THR A 37 5.62 -1.36 -6.25
N LEU A 38 4.35 -1.46 -6.60
CA LEU A 38 3.43 -2.48 -6.10
C LEU A 38 3.09 -3.47 -7.21
N TYR A 39 3.22 -4.76 -6.93
CA TYR A 39 2.94 -5.84 -7.87
C TYR A 39 1.84 -6.75 -7.34
N GLY A 40 0.97 -7.21 -8.25
CA GLY A 40 -0.16 -8.07 -7.92
C GLY A 40 0.19 -9.55 -7.88
N SER A 41 1.39 -9.93 -8.33
CA SER A 41 1.88 -11.30 -8.35
C SER A 41 3.39 -11.35 -8.08
N ASN A 42 3.86 -12.50 -7.61
CA ASN A 42 5.30 -12.75 -7.39
C ASN A 42 6.07 -12.83 -8.72
N GLU A 43 5.42 -13.26 -9.81
CA GLU A 43 6.06 -13.33 -11.12
C GLU A 43 6.37 -11.92 -11.66
N ASP A 44 5.37 -11.04 -11.62
CA ASP A 44 5.50 -9.63 -12.00
C ASP A 44 6.56 -8.92 -11.15
N TYR A 45 6.56 -9.18 -9.84
CA TYR A 45 7.58 -8.67 -8.91
C TYR A 45 9.00 -9.11 -9.31
N ARG A 46 9.20 -10.40 -9.63
CA ARG A 46 10.53 -10.93 -9.99
C ARG A 46 11.04 -10.44 -11.34
N LYS A 47 10.14 -10.14 -12.27
CA LYS A 47 10.48 -9.58 -13.59
C LYS A 47 10.51 -8.05 -13.59
N SER A 48 10.00 -7.42 -12.53
CA SER A 48 9.74 -5.98 -12.45
C SER A 48 8.80 -5.48 -13.56
N GLU A 49 7.77 -6.26 -13.89
CA GLU A 49 6.82 -6.00 -14.98
C GLU A 49 5.39 -5.83 -14.44
N ASN A 50 4.50 -5.22 -15.23
CA ASN A 50 3.06 -5.08 -14.92
C ASN A 50 2.75 -4.59 -13.48
N PRO A 51 3.30 -3.45 -13.05
CA PRO A 51 2.96 -2.92 -11.74
C PRO A 51 1.46 -2.59 -11.66
N VAL A 52 0.89 -2.71 -10.47
CA VAL A 52 -0.55 -2.50 -10.20
C VAL A 52 -0.96 -1.05 -10.43
N ALA A 53 -0.01 -0.13 -10.28
CA ALA A 53 -0.13 1.28 -10.55
C ALA A 53 1.26 1.86 -10.81
N ASP A 54 1.32 3.12 -11.26
CA ASP A 54 2.58 3.85 -11.37
C ASP A 54 3.34 3.84 -10.04
N SER A 55 4.66 3.72 -10.13
CA SER A 55 5.55 3.82 -8.97
C SER A 55 5.36 5.17 -8.27
N GLN A 56 5.34 5.15 -6.95
CA GLN A 56 5.16 6.34 -6.13
C GLN A 56 6.42 6.66 -5.35
N VAL A 57 6.67 7.94 -5.14
CA VAL A 57 7.77 8.41 -4.29
C VAL A 57 7.22 8.72 -2.90
N THR A 58 7.90 8.23 -1.86
CA THR A 58 7.49 8.46 -0.47
C THR A 58 7.57 9.93 -0.08
N ASP A 59 6.60 10.38 0.71
CA ASP A 59 6.56 11.73 1.30
C ASP A 59 7.58 11.94 2.45
N LYS A 60 7.56 13.13 3.07
CA LYS A 60 8.36 13.51 4.27
C LYS A 60 8.20 12.58 5.47
N LYS A 61 7.16 11.74 5.49
CA LYS A 61 6.89 10.76 6.53
C LYS A 61 7.17 9.32 6.03
N GLY A 62 7.89 9.19 4.91
CA GLY A 62 8.26 7.93 4.26
C GLY A 62 7.07 7.14 3.77
N ARG A 63 5.95 7.80 3.44
CA ARG A 63 4.69 7.13 3.10
C ARG A 63 4.38 7.21 1.62
N VAL A 64 3.84 6.12 1.08
CA VAL A 64 3.04 6.08 -0.14
C VAL A 64 1.68 5.47 0.15
N THR A 65 0.67 5.74 -0.67
CA THR A 65 -0.66 5.12 -0.51
C THR A 65 -1.23 4.75 -1.87
N PHE A 66 -1.36 3.44 -2.10
CA PHE A 66 -2.06 2.86 -3.24
C PHE A 66 -3.55 2.73 -2.90
N LYS A 67 -4.41 3.10 -3.84
CA LYS A 67 -5.85 3.19 -3.64
C LYS A 67 -6.60 2.22 -4.54
N ASP A 68 -7.87 1.97 -4.20
CA ASP A 68 -8.80 1.17 -5.02
C ASP A 68 -8.26 -0.23 -5.35
N LEU A 69 -7.66 -0.89 -4.37
CA LEU A 69 -7.05 -2.20 -4.50
C LEU A 69 -8.07 -3.33 -4.33
N GLU A 70 -7.73 -4.51 -4.86
CA GLU A 70 -8.45 -5.74 -4.56
C GLU A 70 -8.01 -6.27 -3.18
N PRO A 71 -8.89 -6.95 -2.42
CA PRO A 71 -8.54 -7.56 -1.14
C PRO A 71 -7.73 -8.85 -1.35
N LYS A 72 -6.47 -8.72 -1.76
CA LYS A 72 -5.53 -9.81 -2.03
C LYS A 72 -4.12 -9.52 -1.49
N VAL A 73 -3.20 -10.46 -1.66
CA VAL A 73 -1.77 -10.25 -1.34
C VAL A 73 -1.11 -9.44 -2.44
N TYR A 74 -0.21 -8.52 -2.06
CA TYR A 74 0.62 -7.76 -2.98
C TYR A 74 2.11 -7.91 -2.63
N HIS A 75 2.97 -7.68 -3.62
CA HIS A 75 4.42 -7.67 -3.46
C HIS A 75 4.95 -6.25 -3.62
N VAL A 76 5.86 -5.84 -2.73
CA VAL A 76 6.37 -4.48 -2.68
C VAL A 76 7.84 -4.47 -3.06
N HIS A 77 8.19 -3.70 -4.07
CA HIS A 77 9.56 -3.30 -4.35
C HIS A 77 9.77 -1.88 -3.83
N ALA A 78 10.80 -1.67 -3.02
CA ALA A 78 11.16 -0.35 -2.52
C ALA A 78 12.66 -0.13 -2.70
N GLU A 79 13.03 1.04 -3.21
CA GLU A 79 14.43 1.40 -3.43
C GLU A 79 14.70 2.88 -3.20
N LYS A 80 15.90 3.19 -2.73
CA LYS A 80 16.41 4.55 -2.57
C LYS A 80 17.92 4.56 -2.71
N GLY A 81 18.41 5.07 -3.85
CA GLY A 81 19.84 5.06 -4.14
C GLY A 81 20.38 3.64 -4.20
N LYS A 82 21.21 3.26 -3.22
CA LYS A 82 21.77 1.89 -3.12
C LYS A 82 20.92 0.96 -2.24
N MET A 83 20.01 1.50 -1.44
CA MET A 83 19.20 0.72 -0.51
C MET A 83 17.99 0.13 -1.22
N ASN A 84 17.65 -1.12 -0.94
CA ASN A 84 16.46 -1.78 -1.45
C ASN A 84 15.99 -2.92 -0.53
N ASN A 85 14.88 -3.57 -0.89
CA ASN A 85 14.34 -4.72 -0.14
C ASN A 85 14.46 -6.06 -0.89
N ASN A 86 15.30 -6.19 -1.92
CA ASN A 86 15.37 -7.39 -2.77
C ASN A 86 15.73 -8.66 -1.99
N ASN A 87 16.58 -8.53 -0.96
CA ASN A 87 16.99 -9.65 -0.10
C ASN A 87 16.08 -9.85 1.12
N LEU A 88 15.12 -8.94 1.32
CA LEU A 88 14.16 -8.97 2.43
C LEU A 88 12.75 -9.35 1.96
N GLY A 89 12.50 -9.32 0.64
CA GLY A 89 11.34 -9.86 -0.07
C GLY A 89 10.02 -9.63 0.65
N VAL A 90 9.37 -8.48 0.43
CA VAL A 90 8.16 -8.16 1.19
C VAL A 90 6.88 -8.39 0.40
N GLN A 91 6.08 -9.33 0.90
CA GLN A 91 4.67 -9.48 0.57
C GLN A 91 3.81 -8.90 1.69
N THR A 92 2.66 -8.35 1.33
CA THR A 92 1.64 -7.97 2.31
C THR A 92 0.89 -9.20 2.81
N ASP A 93 0.22 -9.08 3.95
CA ASP A 93 -0.92 -9.95 4.23
C ASP A 93 -2.04 -9.69 3.20
N THR A 94 -3.02 -10.59 3.14
CA THR A 94 -4.24 -10.36 2.35
C THR A 94 -4.90 -9.07 2.83
N LEU A 95 -5.06 -8.10 1.93
CA LEU A 95 -5.66 -6.83 2.29
C LEU A 95 -7.11 -7.01 2.74
N GLU A 96 -7.48 -6.36 3.84
CA GLU A 96 -8.85 -6.31 4.29
C GLU A 96 -9.67 -5.37 3.40
N GLY A 97 -10.75 -5.90 2.83
CA GLY A 97 -11.65 -5.18 1.94
C GLY A 97 -12.25 -3.94 2.60
N GLY A 98 -12.23 -2.82 1.89
CA GLY A 98 -12.79 -1.55 2.36
C GLY A 98 -12.10 -0.94 3.57
N LYS A 99 -10.83 -1.28 3.79
CA LYS A 99 -10.01 -0.68 4.84
C LYS A 99 -8.76 -0.01 4.27
N LEU A 100 -8.18 0.86 5.11
CA LEU A 100 -6.81 1.30 4.94
C LEU A 100 -5.88 0.29 5.62
N ASN A 101 -5.30 -0.58 4.82
CA ASN A 101 -4.27 -1.53 5.22
C ASN A 101 -2.93 -0.79 5.38
N LYS A 102 -2.09 -1.21 6.33
CA LYS A 102 -0.81 -0.56 6.61
C LYS A 102 0.29 -1.60 6.71
N VAL A 103 1.43 -1.32 6.09
CA VAL A 103 2.63 -2.16 6.15
C VAL A 103 3.88 -1.27 6.25
N ALA A 104 4.90 -1.76 6.94
CA ALA A 104 6.21 -1.16 6.99
C ALA A 104 7.20 -2.03 6.19
N ILE A 105 8.03 -1.39 5.37
CA ILE A 105 9.05 -2.04 4.53
C ILE A 105 10.40 -1.51 4.96
N VAL A 106 11.32 -2.42 5.22
CA VAL A 106 12.72 -2.12 5.50
C VAL A 106 13.51 -2.18 4.20
N ILE A 107 14.34 -1.18 3.93
CA ILE A 107 15.34 -1.17 2.86
C ILE A 107 16.75 -1.09 3.46
N GLN A 108 17.71 -1.73 2.79
CA GLN A 108 19.13 -1.76 3.19
C GLN A 108 20.05 -1.71 1.97
#